data_AF-A0A9E2EVU6-F1
#
_entry.id   AF-A0A9E2EVU6-F1
#
_cell.length_a   1.000
_cell.length_b   1.000
_cell.length_c   1.000
_cell.angle_alpha   90.00
_cell.angle_beta   90.00
_cell.angle_gamma   90.00
#
_symmetry.space_group_name_H-M   'P 1'
#
loop_
_entity.id
_entity.type
_entity.pdbx_description
1 polymer ?
#
loop_
_entity_poly.entity_id
_entity_poly.type
_entity_poly.pdbx_seq_one_letter_code
_entity_poly.pdbx_strand_id
1 'polypeptide(L)'
;MKSHLFKILTPLFFSSVFFGCQEYQQKSEWIKLPSPISAQIRCFAESSDGIYYVGTSELYKSKDQGNTWELIDFQQMPLEVMETQDGSILVGT
;
A
#
# COMPACT_ATOMS: atom_id res chain seq x y z
N MET A 1 -17.21 1.64 68.29
CA MET A 1 -17.53 0.23 67.96
C MET A 1 -17.75 0.15 66.45
N LYS A 2 -16.99 -0.70 65.74
CA LYS A 2 -16.88 -0.86 64.26
C LYS A 2 -16.16 0.32 63.57
N SER A 3 -14.84 0.35 63.35
CA SER A 3 -13.90 -0.61 62.74
C SER A 3 -14.31 -1.11 61.35
N HIS A 4 -13.37 -0.93 60.41
CA HIS A 4 -13.34 -1.46 59.05
C HIS A 4 -14.21 -0.75 58.00
N LEU A 5 -13.66 0.30 57.37
CA LEU A 5 -13.90 0.59 55.94
C LEU A 5 -12.78 1.44 55.31
N PHE A 6 -11.57 1.45 55.91
CA PHE A 6 -10.38 2.15 55.41
C PHE A 6 -9.52 1.29 54.45
N LYS A 7 -10.09 0.32 53.72
CA LYS A 7 -9.29 -0.59 52.87
C LYS A 7 -9.96 -1.02 51.54
N ILE A 8 -10.78 -0.17 50.92
CA ILE A 8 -11.38 -0.52 49.60
C ILE A 8 -11.30 0.67 48.62
N LEU A 9 -10.17 1.38 48.56
CA LEU A 9 -9.99 2.50 47.62
C LEU A 9 -8.76 2.41 46.72
N THR A 10 -8.08 1.27 46.65
CA THR A 10 -7.00 1.01 45.68
C THR A 10 -6.93 -0.50 45.40
N PRO A 11 -7.11 -1.03 44.16
CA PRO A 11 -7.01 -0.34 42.88
C PRO A 11 -8.05 -0.80 41.82
N LEU A 12 -9.15 -0.07 41.64
CA LEU A 12 -9.89 -0.12 40.35
C LEU A 12 -9.24 0.79 39.28
N PHE A 13 -8.20 1.54 39.67
CA PHE A 13 -7.38 2.38 38.81
C PHE A 13 -6.09 1.71 38.30
N PHE A 14 -5.92 0.39 38.49
CA PHE A 14 -4.86 -0.39 37.81
C PHE A 14 -5.38 -1.24 36.65
N SER A 15 -6.70 -1.38 36.46
CA SER A 15 -7.27 -2.20 35.39
C SER A 15 -7.39 -1.43 34.07
N SER A 16 -7.75 -0.14 34.12
CA SER A 16 -7.96 0.67 32.91
C SER A 16 -6.67 1.09 32.19
N VAL A 17 -5.52 0.98 32.85
CA VAL A 17 -4.22 1.30 32.23
C VAL A 17 -3.67 0.12 31.42
N PHE A 18 -4.15 -1.12 31.65
CA PHE A 18 -3.71 -2.29 30.88
C PHE A 18 -4.50 -2.54 29.58
N PHE A 19 -5.63 -1.85 29.38
CA PHE A 19 -6.39 -1.93 28.11
C PHE A 19 -6.18 -0.72 27.19
N GLY A 20 -5.43 0.29 27.62
CA GLY A 20 -5.24 1.54 26.87
C GLY A 20 -4.15 1.52 25.80
N CYS A 21 -3.41 0.42 25.65
CA CYS A 21 -2.29 0.34 24.70
C CYS A 21 -2.36 -0.96 23.88
N GLN A 22 -3.50 -1.23 23.24
CA GLN A 22 -3.50 -2.19 22.14
C GLN A 22 -3.03 -1.42 20.89
N GLU A 23 -1.75 -1.56 20.56
CA GLU A 23 -1.19 -1.08 19.30
C GLU A 23 -1.99 -1.75 18.17
N TYR A 24 -2.75 -0.95 17.41
CA TYR A 24 -3.50 -1.44 16.27
C TYR A 24 -2.51 -1.78 15.16
N GLN A 25 -2.02 -3.02 15.16
CA GLN A 25 -1.20 -3.55 14.09
C GLN A 25 -2.08 -3.71 12.85
N GLN A 26 -2.07 -2.72 11.96
CA GLN A 26 -2.73 -2.84 10.67
C GLN A 26 -2.01 -3.93 9.88
N LYS A 27 -2.54 -5.14 9.94
CA LYS A 27 -1.97 -6.30 9.24
C LYS A 27 -2.02 -6.01 7.75
N SER A 28 -0.86 -5.76 7.16
CA SER A 28 -0.73 -5.62 5.71
C SER A 28 -0.58 -7.01 5.13
N GLU A 29 -1.49 -7.40 4.24
CA GLU A 29 -1.41 -8.64 3.49
C GLU A 29 -1.03 -8.36 2.05
N TRP A 30 -0.04 -9.10 1.54
CA TRP A 30 0.33 -9.05 0.13
C TRP A 30 -0.70 -9.85 -0.66
N ILE A 31 -1.44 -9.17 -1.53
CA ILE A 31 -2.37 -9.80 -2.47
C ILE A 31 -1.75 -9.76 -3.85
N LYS A 32 -1.72 -10.91 -4.52
CA LYS A 32 -1.29 -10.98 -5.92
C LYS A 32 -2.37 -10.34 -6.80
N LEU A 33 -2.02 -9.24 -7.44
CA LEU A 33 -2.89 -8.61 -8.44
C LEU A 33 -3.00 -9.48 -9.71
N PRO A 34 -4.12 -9.38 -10.46
CA PRO A 34 -4.20 -9.95 -11.79
C PRO A 34 -3.04 -9.45 -12.64
N SER A 35 -2.17 -10.37 -13.07
CA SER A 35 -1.10 -10.02 -14.01
C SER A 35 -1.68 -10.06 -15.42
N PRO A 36 -1.60 -8.97 -16.20
CA PRO A 36 -2.00 -9.02 -17.60
C PRO A 36 -0.99 -9.84 -18.44
N ILE A 37 0.13 -10.25 -17.84
CA ILE A 37 1.34 -10.67 -18.54
C ILE A 37 1.94 -11.89 -17.85
N SER A 38 2.25 -12.93 -18.63
CA SER A 38 3.12 -14.04 -18.20
C SER A 38 4.61 -13.67 -18.26
N ALA A 39 4.93 -12.41 -18.58
CA ALA A 39 6.28 -11.90 -18.77
C ALA A 39 6.87 -11.27 -17.50
N GLN A 40 8.19 -11.09 -17.49
CA GLN A 40 8.93 -10.44 -16.42
C GLN A 40 8.65 -8.93 -16.41
N ILE A 41 8.25 -8.40 -15.25
CA ILE A 41 8.14 -6.96 -15.00
C ILE A 41 9.56 -6.39 -14.87
N ARG A 42 9.86 -5.38 -15.68
CA ARG A 42 11.17 -4.69 -15.72
C ARG A 42 11.14 -3.37 -14.95
N CYS A 43 10.05 -2.64 -15.07
CA CYS A 43 9.86 -1.37 -14.39
C CYS A 43 8.40 -1.19 -13.99
N PHE A 44 8.20 -0.44 -12.91
CA PHE A 44 6.89 -0.12 -12.33
C PHE A 44 6.93 1.32 -11.82
N ALA A 45 5.86 2.07 -12.04
CA ALA A 45 5.65 3.39 -11.45
C ALA A 45 4.16 3.58 -11.13
N GLU A 46 3.88 4.27 -10.02
CA GLU A 46 2.58 4.86 -9.73
C GLU A 46 2.70 6.36 -9.95
N SER A 47 1.82 6.94 -10.77
CA SER A 47 1.73 8.39 -10.93
C SER A 47 0.93 9.03 -9.80
N SER A 48 1.09 10.34 -9.65
CA SER A 48 0.44 11.15 -8.63
C SER A 48 -1.10 11.13 -8.68
N ASP A 49 -1.68 10.78 -9.83
CA ASP A 49 -3.13 10.57 -10.03
C ASP A 49 -3.58 9.11 -9.79
N GLY A 50 -2.67 8.23 -9.34
CA GLY A 50 -2.94 6.84 -8.97
C GLY A 50 -2.98 5.86 -10.15
N ILE A 51 -2.47 6.26 -11.34
CA ILE A 51 -2.32 5.34 -12.47
C ILE A 51 -1.04 4.52 -12.29
N TYR A 52 -1.15 3.21 -12.41
CA TYR A 52 0.02 2.33 -12.42
C TYR A 52 0.52 2.14 -13.84
N TYR A 53 1.83 2.19 -14.03
CA TYR A 53 2.51 1.88 -15.28
C TYR A 53 3.44 0.69 -15.06
N VAL A 54 3.40 -0.27 -15.98
CA VAL A 54 4.23 -1.49 -15.94
C VAL A 54 4.90 -1.68 -17.29
N GLY A 55 6.23 -1.77 -17.26
CA GLY A 55 7.02 -2.17 -18.42
C GLY A 55 7.43 -3.64 -18.36
N THR A 56 7.18 -4.34 -19.47
CA THR A 56 7.64 -5.71 -19.73
C THR A 56 8.39 -5.75 -21.06
N SER A 57 8.00 -6.61 -22.01
CA SER A 57 8.31 -6.41 -23.43
C SER A 57 7.50 -5.25 -24.03
N GLU A 58 6.37 -4.93 -23.41
CA GLU A 58 5.45 -3.85 -23.81
C GLU A 58 5.16 -2.96 -22.60
N LEU A 59 4.50 -1.82 -22.82
CA LEU A 59 4.09 -0.90 -21.78
C LEU A 59 2.59 -1.02 -21.50
N TYR A 60 2.21 -1.12 -20.23
CA TYR A 60 0.82 -1.22 -19.79
C TYR A 60 0.51 -0.15 -18.76
N LYS A 61 -0.76 0.25 -18.65
CA LYS A 61 -1.26 1.07 -17.55
C LYS A 61 -2.51 0.49 -16.89
N SER A 62 -2.73 0.82 -15.63
CA SER A 62 -3.95 0.51 -14.90
C SER A 62 -4.48 1.76 -14.20
N LYS A 63 -5.78 2.02 -14.35
CA LYS A 63 -6.48 3.15 -13.69
C LYS A 63 -7.28 2.70 -12.47
N ASP A 64 -7.26 1.40 -12.18
CA ASP A 64 -8.07 0.77 -11.15
C ASP A 64 -7.21 -0.04 -10.18
N GLN A 65 -6.03 0.49 -9.85
CA GLN A 65 -5.09 -0.07 -8.86
C GLN A 65 -4.63 -1.50 -9.20
N GLY A 66 -4.48 -1.79 -10.49
CA GLY A 66 -3.98 -3.06 -11.02
C GLY A 66 -5.03 -4.16 -11.13
N ASN A 67 -6.33 -3.85 -11.03
CA ASN A 67 -7.39 -4.81 -11.27
C ASN A 67 -7.55 -5.14 -12.77
N THR A 68 -7.41 -4.13 -13.63
CA THR A 68 -7.38 -4.25 -15.09
C THR A 68 -6.24 -3.44 -15.68
N TRP A 69 -5.80 -3.84 -16.88
CA TRP A 69 -4.64 -3.25 -17.54
C TRP A 69 -4.90 -2.99 -19.02
N GLU A 70 -4.54 -1.80 -19.47
CA GLU A 70 -4.62 -1.32 -20.83
C GLU A 70 -3.22 -1.33 -21.46
N LEU A 71 -3.06 -1.95 -22.63
CA LEU A 71 -1.83 -1.87 -23.41
C LEU A 71 -1.63 -0.44 -23.93
N ILE A 72 -0.42 0.09 -23.79
CA ILE A 72 0.02 1.34 -24.41
C ILE A 72 0.82 0.97 -25.65
N ASP A 73 0.41 1.49 -26.80
CA ASP A 73 1.16 1.32 -28.06
C ASP A 73 2.51 2.02 -27.95
N PHE A 74 3.54 1.23 -27.62
CA PHE A 74 4.91 1.67 -27.41
C PHE A 74 5.85 0.69 -28.09
N GLN A 75 6.61 1.18 -29.06
CA GLN A 75 7.33 0.36 -30.03
C GLN A 75 8.70 -0.14 -29.53
N GLN A 76 9.12 0.28 -28.34
CA GLN A 76 10.41 -0.06 -27.75
C GLN A 76 10.22 -0.81 -26.43
N MET A 77 11.26 -1.53 -26.00
CA MET A 77 11.22 -2.23 -24.73
C MET A 77 11.43 -1.25 -23.58
N PRO A 78 10.49 -1.10 -22.63
CA PRO A 78 10.68 -0.21 -21.49
C PRO A 78 11.73 -0.77 -20.53
N LEU A 79 12.73 0.03 -20.18
CA LEU A 79 13.71 -0.25 -19.13
C LEU A 79 13.37 0.47 -17.83
N GLU A 80 12.76 1.65 -17.92
CA GLU A 80 12.41 2.49 -16.79
C GLU A 80 11.13 3.27 -17.09
N VAL A 81 10.32 3.52 -16.05
CA VAL A 81 9.19 4.45 -16.12
C VAL A 81 9.25 5.34 -14.90
N MET A 82 9.10 6.65 -15.09
CA MET A 82 9.00 7.60 -13.99
C MET A 82 8.07 8.75 -14.32
N GLU A 83 7.46 9.34 -13.30
CA GLU A 83 6.70 10.58 -13.40
C GLU A 83 7.62 11.78 -13.08
N THR A 84 7.49 12.84 -13.85
CA THR A 84 8.15 14.12 -13.58
C THR A 84 7.31 15.00 -12.66
N GLN A 85 7.89 16.08 -12.12
CA GLN A 85 7.14 16.99 -11.23
C GLN A 85 5.95 17.68 -11.90
N ASP A 86 5.90 17.76 -13.23
CA ASP A 86 4.78 18.35 -13.98
C ASP A 86 3.68 17.32 -14.35
N GLY A 87 3.86 16.05 -13.95
CA GLY A 87 2.92 14.96 -14.25
C GLY A 87 3.19 14.23 -15.57
N SER A 88 4.21 14.64 -16.35
CA SER A 88 4.59 13.90 -17.56
C SER A 88 5.21 12.55 -17.20
N ILE A 89 4.86 11.51 -17.94
CA ILE A 89 5.45 10.17 -17.83
C ILE A 89 6.62 10.04 -18.80
N LEU A 90 7.80 9.71 -18.25
CA LEU A 90 8.99 9.37 -19.02
C LEU A 90 9.16 7.85 -19.05
N VAL A 91 9.51 7.33 -20.23
CA VAL A 91 9.78 5.91 -20.46
C VAL A 91 11.19 5.80 -21.04
N GLY A 92 12.11 5.20 -20.27
CA GLY A 92 13.46 4.87 -20.72
C GLY A 92 13.48 3.56 -21.50
N THR A 93 14.35 3.45 -22.50
CA THR A 93 14.46 2.31 -23.44
C THR A 93 15.89 1.90 -23.69
#